data_AF-A0A6I7XR53-F1
#
_entry.id   AF-A0A6I7XR53-F1
#
_cell.length_a   1.000
_cell.length_b   1.000
_cell.length_c   1.000
_cell.angle_alpha   90.00
_cell.angle_beta   90.00
_cell.angle_gamma   90.00
#
_symmetry.space_group_name_H-M   'P 1'
#
loop_
_entity.id
_entity.type
_entity.pdbx_description
1 polymer ?
#
loop_
_entity_poly.entity_id
_entity_poly.type
_entity_poly.pdbx_seq_one_letter_code
_entity_poly.pdbx_strand_id
1 'polypeptide(L)' 'MRLVLARYLRSFASSLIAFGRIWVYIPPTDEQVGKPAEGPPPGHPERLCPEIPLSAAERAWGRQLLGMPES' A
#
# COMPACT_ATOMS: atom_id res chain seq x y z
N MET A 1 25.75 22.59 -20.03
CA MET A 1 25.41 22.74 -18.59
C MET A 1 24.02 22.21 -18.24
N ARG A 2 22.93 22.65 -18.89
CA ARG A 2 21.55 22.19 -18.61
C ARG A 2 21.34 20.67 -18.70
N LEU A 3 21.93 20.00 -19.70
CA LEU A 3 21.84 18.53 -19.86
C LEU A 3 22.56 17.76 -18.75
N VAL A 4 23.69 18.27 -18.27
CA VAL A 4 24.45 17.65 -17.18
C VAL A 4 23.69 17.79 -15.87
N LEU A 5 23.17 18.99 -15.59
CA LEU A 5 22.33 19.26 -14.43
C LEU A 5 21.07 18.37 -14.43
N ALA A 6 20.38 18.27 -15.57
CA ALA A 6 19.21 17.40 -15.72
C ALA A 6 19.53 15.92 -15.44
N ARG A 7 20.71 15.46 -15.88
CA ARG A 7 21.16 14.08 -15.63
C ARG A 7 21.41 13.84 -14.13
N TYR A 8 22.04 14.77 -13.44
CA TYR A 8 22.24 14.68 -11.98
C TYR A 8 20.92 14.72 -11.20
N LEU A 9 20.00 15.62 -11.55
CA LEU A 9 18.67 15.65 -10.93
C LEU A 9 17.91 14.33 -11.14
N ARG A 10 18.00 13.76 -12.35
CA ARG A 10 17.38 12.47 -12.64
C ARG A 10 17.96 11.35 -11.78
N SER A 11 19.29 11.28 -11.67
CA SER A 11 19.95 10.29 -10.81
C SER A 11 19.55 10.45 -9.34
N PHE A 12 19.49 11.68 -8.82
CA PHE A 12 19.08 11.95 -7.45
C PHE A 12 17.63 11.53 -7.18
N ALA A 13 16.70 11.86 -8.10
CA ALA A 13 15.31 11.44 -8.00
C ALA A 13 15.17 9.91 -8.04
N SER A 14 15.91 9.22 -8.91
CA SER A 14 15.92 7.75 -8.97
C SER A 14 16.41 7.11 -7.68
N SER A 15 17.41 7.70 -7.00
CA SER A 15 17.86 7.22 -5.69
C SER A 15 16.77 7.39 -4.63
N LEU A 16 16.09 8.53 -4.57
CA LEU A 16 14.99 8.74 -3.62
C LEU A 16 13.84 7.73 -3.84
N ILE A 17 13.51 7.41 -5.09
CA ILE A 17 12.55 6.35 -5.45
C ILE A 17 13.02 4.99 -4.93
N ALA A 18 14.26 4.60 -5.18
CA ALA A 18 14.80 3.32 -4.76
C ALA A 18 14.82 3.15 -3.22
N PHE A 19 15.05 4.23 -2.48
CA PHE A 19 15.00 4.23 -1.00
C PHE A 19 13.59 4.35 -0.42
N GLY A 20 12.54 4.38 -1.26
CA GLY A 20 11.16 4.57 -0.79
C GLY A 20 10.88 5.95 -0.19
N ARG A 21 11.74 6.95 -0.47
CA ARG A 21 11.65 8.32 0.03
C ARG A 21 11.00 9.24 -0.99
N ILE A 22 9.95 8.77 -1.64
CA ILE A 22 9.18 9.55 -2.60
C ILE A 22 8.03 10.24 -1.89
N TRP A 23 7.90 11.53 -2.14
CA TRP A 23 6.68 12.25 -1.84
C TRP A 23 5.82 12.26 -3.10
N VAL A 24 4.63 11.66 -3.01
CA VAL A 24 3.62 11.70 -4.07
C VAL A 24 2.47 12.51 -3.53
N TYR A 25 2.08 13.56 -4.26
CA TYR A 25 0.85 14.26 -3.95
C TYR A 25 -0.33 13.32 -4.17
N ILE A 26 -1.10 13.09 -3.11
CA ILE A 26 -2.37 12.39 -3.18
C ILE A 26 -3.43 13.49 -3.28
N PRO A 27 -4.05 13.71 -4.45
CA PRO A 27 -5.12 14.68 -4.55
C PRO A 27 -6.25 14.27 -3.59
N PRO A 28 -6.89 15.23 -2.91
CA PRO A 28 -8.12 14.93 -2.19
C PRO A 28 -9.10 14.35 -3.23
N THR A 29 -9.48 13.09 -3.04
CA THR A 29 -10.65 12.58 -3.76
C THR A 29 -11.84 13.28 -3.12
N ASP A 30 -12.78 13.80 -3.91
CA ASP A 30 -14.07 14.21 -3.34
C ASP A 30 -14.57 13.01 -2.54
N GLU A 31 -14.53 13.13 -1.22
CA GLU A 31 -15.14 12.18 -0.31
C GLU A 31 -16.64 12.30 -0.58
N GLN A 32 -17.12 11.62 -1.63
CA GLN A 32 -18.47 11.17 -1.61
C GLN A 32 -18.56 10.35 -0.33
N VAL A 33 -19.25 10.93 0.64
CA VAL A 33 -19.78 10.29 1.85
C VAL A 33 -20.80 9.23 1.39
N GLY A 34 -20.36 8.30 0.57
CA GLY A 34 -20.96 7.01 0.36
C GLY A 34 -20.41 6.11 1.45
N LYS A 35 -21.28 5.28 2.02
CA LYS A 35 -20.91 4.16 2.89
C LYS A 35 -19.53 3.63 2.51
N PRO A 36 -18.62 3.37 3.47
CA PRO A 36 -17.35 2.72 3.15
C PRO A 36 -17.68 1.51 2.27
N ALA A 37 -17.22 1.54 1.02
CA ALA A 37 -17.46 0.43 0.12
C ALA A 37 -16.92 -0.81 0.84
N GLU A 38 -17.75 -1.84 1.02
CA GLU A 38 -17.36 -3.11 1.68
C GLU A 38 -16.19 -3.82 0.96
N GLY A 39 -15.73 -3.24 -0.14
CA GLY A 39 -14.53 -3.57 -0.86
C GLY A 39 -14.72 -3.27 -2.34
N PRO A 40 -13.79 -3.76 -3.17
CA PRO A 40 -13.99 -3.86 -4.61
C PRO A 40 -15.30 -4.58 -4.97
N PRO A 41 -15.87 -4.35 -6.18
CA PRO A 41 -17.09 -5.01 -6.63
C PRO A 41 -16.94 -6.55 -6.63
N PRO A 42 -18.06 -7.31 -6.59
CA PRO A 42 -18.04 -8.77 -6.65
C PRO A 42 -17.23 -9.28 -7.86
N GLY A 43 -16.34 -10.25 -7.63
CA GLY A 43 -15.49 -10.85 -8.66
C GLY A 43 -14.16 -10.13 -8.92
N HIS A 44 -13.87 -9.02 -8.23
CA HIS A 44 -12.57 -8.36 -8.33
C HIS A 44 -11.47 -9.18 -7.62
N PRO A 45 -10.27 -9.34 -8.21
CA PRO A 45 -9.19 -10.15 -7.62
C PRO A 45 -8.65 -9.60 -6.30
N GLU A 46 -8.83 -8.31 -6.04
CA GLU A 46 -8.39 -7.64 -4.80
C GLU A 46 -9.41 -7.75 -3.65
N ARG A 47 -10.58 -8.37 -3.89
CA ARG A 47 -11.61 -8.50 -2.86
C ARG A 47 -11.14 -9.53 -1.83
N LEU A 48 -11.18 -9.16 -0.55
CA LEU A 48 -10.91 -10.09 0.53
C LEU A 48 -11.93 -11.24 0.47
N CYS A 49 -11.48 -12.46 0.76
CA CYS A 49 -12.30 -13.68 0.81
C CYS A 49 -12.58 -14.07 2.27
N PRO A 50 -13.49 -13.39 2.99
CA PRO A 50 -13.80 -13.72 4.39
C PRO A 50 -14.36 -15.14 4.57
N GLU A 51 -14.92 -15.73 3.53
CA GLU A 51 -15.41 -17.10 3.48
C GLU A 51 -14.28 -18.15 3.55
N ILE A 52 -13.04 -17.76 3.24
CA ILE A 52 -11.87 -18.64 3.32
C ILE A 52 -11.21 -18.41 4.69
N PRO A 53 -11.18 -19.41 5.58
CA PRO A 53 -10.56 -19.24 6.88
C PRO A 53 -9.05 -19.09 6.73
N LEU A 54 -8.46 -18.21 7.56
CA LEU A 54 -7.02 -18.04 7.63
C LEU A 54 -6.33 -19.35 8.03
N SER A 55 -5.27 -19.69 7.29
CA SER A 55 -4.36 -20.78 7.63
C SER A 55 -3.72 -20.58 9.00
N ALA A 56 -3.10 -21.63 9.53
CA ALA A 56 -2.41 -21.55 10.82
C ALA A 56 -1.27 -20.50 10.81
N ALA A 57 -0.54 -20.39 9.70
CA ALA A 57 0.53 -19.41 9.53
C ALA A 57 -0.02 -17.97 9.50
N GLU A 58 -1.08 -17.72 8.72
CA GLU A 58 -1.69 -16.39 8.63
C GLU A 58 -2.27 -15.93 9.98
N ARG A 59 -2.86 -16.84 10.75
CA ARG A 59 -3.30 -16.52 12.12
C ARG A 59 -2.14 -16.19 13.05
N ALA A 60 -1.01 -16.89 12.93
CA ALA A 60 0.19 -16.58 13.70
C ALA A 60 0.73 -15.18 13.37
N TRP A 61 0.83 -14.84 12.08
CA TRP A 61 1.21 -13.50 11.66
C TRP A 61 0.22 -12.44 12.12
N GLY A 62 -1.08 -12.72 12.05
CA GLY A 62 -2.12 -11.82 12.56
C GLY A 62 -1.92 -11.51 14.04
N ARG A 63 -1.62 -12.52 14.87
CA ARG A 63 -1.30 -12.31 16.28
C ARG A 63 -0.05 -11.46 16.47
N GLN A 64 1.02 -11.76 15.74
CA GLN A 64 2.28 -11.01 15.83
C GLN A 64 2.10 -9.53 15.46
N LEU A 65 1.36 -9.25 14.38
CA LEU A 65 1.09 -7.89 13.92
C LEU A 65 0.21 -7.10 14.90
N LEU A 66 -0.73 -7.78 15.57
CA LEU A 66 -1.60 -7.17 16.57
C LEU A 66 -0.98 -7.15 17.98
N GLY A 67 0.23 -7.66 18.17
CA GLY A 67 0.88 -7.75 19.48
C GLY A 67 0.18 -8.70 20.45
N MET A 68 -0.58 -9.67 19.95
CA MET A 68 -1.28 -10.66 20.78
C MET A 68 -0.34 -11.82 21.15
N PRO A 69 -0.36 -12.30 22.41
CA PRO A 69 0.46 -13.42 22.83
C PRO A 69 0.02 -14.74 22.17
N GLU A 70 0.98 -15.63 21.93
CA GLU A 70 0.72 -17.00 21.48
C GLU A 70 0.23 -17.83 22.69
N SER A 71 -0.97 -18.40 22.59
CA SER A 71 -1.59 -19.26 23.62
C SER A 71 -1.31 -20.74 23.37
#